data_AF-A0A7C8EIY1-F1
#
_entry.id   AF-A0A7C8EIY1-F1
#
_cell.length_a   1.000
_cell.length_b   1.000
_cell.length_c   1.000
_cell.angle_alpha   90.00
_cell.angle_beta   90.00
_cell.angle_gamma   90.00
#
_symmetry.space_group_name_H-M   'P 1'
#
loop_
_entity.id
_entity.type
_entity.pdbx_description
1 polymer ?
#
loop_
_entity_poly.entity_id
_entity_poly.type
_entity_poly.pdbx_seq_one_letter_code
_entity_poly.pdbx_strand_id
1 'polypeptide(L)'
;AISATGEVINVDGIGNRTDAMTFGPKKVIIVAGMNKVTPDLESALTRVRDIAGPMRAKSLGMETPCAETGICNDCNSPQRICRITVILHRKPMLTDISVILINQSIGF
;
A
#
# COMPACT_ATOMS: atom_id res chain seq x y z
N ALA A 1 1.42 -0.30 -3.55
CA ALA A 1 2.21 -0.57 -4.77
C ALA A 1 1.28 -0.59 -5.96
N ILE A 2 1.81 -0.45 -7.17
CA ILE A 2 1.04 -0.53 -8.42
C ILE A 2 1.71 -1.59 -9.29
N SER A 3 0.97 -2.58 -9.75
CA SER A 3 1.48 -3.55 -10.71
C SER A 3 1.36 -3.01 -12.13
N ALA A 4 2.32 -3.30 -13.00
CA ALA A 4 2.24 -3.04 -14.43
C ALA A 4 1.11 -3.85 -15.11
N THR A 5 0.64 -4.93 -14.47
CA THR A 5 -0.56 -5.69 -14.90
C THR A 5 -1.89 -5.00 -14.54
N GLY A 6 -1.85 -3.89 -13.80
CA GLY A 6 -2.99 -2.99 -13.59
C GLY A 6 -3.59 -2.99 -12.18
N GLU A 7 -3.08 -3.78 -11.25
CA GLU A 7 -3.55 -3.83 -9.87
C GLU A 7 -2.99 -2.68 -9.03
N VAL A 8 -3.84 -2.15 -8.13
CA VAL A 8 -3.40 -1.26 -7.04
C VAL A 8 -3.47 -2.00 -5.72
N ILE A 9 -2.34 -2.07 -5.02
CA ILE A 9 -2.19 -2.78 -3.74
C ILE A 9 -2.04 -1.74 -2.64
N ASN A 10 -2.92 -1.79 -1.64
CA ASN A 10 -2.83 -0.96 -0.44
C ASN A 10 -2.93 -1.81 0.82
N VAL A 11 -2.22 -1.40 1.86
CA VAL A 11 -2.16 -2.08 3.15
C VAL A 11 -2.40 -1.09 4.27
N ASP A 12 -3.29 -1.45 5.17
CA ASP A 12 -3.74 -0.62 6.30
C ASP A 12 -3.81 -1.41 7.61
N GLY A 13 -3.75 -0.67 8.72
CA GLY A 13 -3.99 -1.21 10.06
C GLY A 13 -5.45 -1.09 10.47
N ILE A 14 -6.05 0.07 10.21
CA ILE A 14 -7.41 0.45 10.64
C ILE A 14 -8.42 0.41 9.48
N GLY A 15 -7.94 0.48 8.23
CA GLY A 15 -8.78 0.46 7.03
C GLY A 15 -9.17 1.85 6.51
N ASN A 16 -8.66 2.92 7.12
CA ASN A 16 -9.04 4.29 6.79
C ASN A 16 -8.77 4.70 5.33
N ARG A 17 -7.75 4.14 4.67
CA ARG A 17 -7.49 4.40 3.24
C ARG A 17 -8.10 3.33 2.37
N THR A 18 -8.00 2.06 2.73
CA THR A 18 -8.56 0.94 1.96
C THR A 18 -10.07 1.09 1.78
N ASP A 19 -10.80 1.41 2.84
CA ASP A 19 -12.26 1.43 2.83
C ASP A 19 -12.79 2.70 2.15
N ALA A 20 -12.08 3.81 2.34
CA ALA A 20 -12.35 5.04 1.60
C ALA A 20 -12.24 4.79 0.09
N MET A 21 -11.19 4.10 -0.38
CA MET A 21 -11.02 3.84 -1.81
C MET A 21 -12.03 2.84 -2.39
N THR A 22 -12.58 1.94 -1.58
CA THR A 22 -13.51 0.90 -2.06
C THR A 22 -14.94 1.40 -2.17
N PHE A 23 -15.48 2.09 -1.16
CA PHE A 23 -16.88 2.54 -1.15
C PHE A 23 -17.11 3.95 -0.57
N GLY A 24 -16.07 4.69 -0.21
CA GLY A 24 -16.21 5.99 0.46
C GLY A 24 -16.53 7.15 -0.51
N PRO A 25 -15.54 7.92 -0.99
CA PRO A 25 -15.79 9.07 -1.84
C PRO A 25 -16.24 8.69 -3.25
N LYS A 26 -17.01 9.58 -3.90
CA LYS A 26 -17.40 9.41 -5.32
C LYS A 26 -16.20 9.44 -6.27
N LYS A 27 -15.13 10.15 -5.90
CA LYS A 27 -13.93 10.31 -6.72
C LYS A 27 -12.67 10.19 -5.87
N VAL A 28 -11.72 9.38 -6.33
CA VAL A 28 -10.43 9.11 -5.69
C VAL A 28 -9.33 9.27 -6.73
N ILE A 29 -8.29 10.02 -6.39
CA ILE A 29 -7.10 10.18 -7.22
C ILE A 29 -5.92 9.60 -6.45
N ILE A 30 -5.35 8.53 -6.99
CA ILE A 30 -4.17 7.86 -6.44
C ILE A 30 -2.95 8.45 -7.15
N VAL A 31 -2.10 9.14 -6.39
CA VAL A 31 -0.86 9.72 -6.91
C VAL A 31 0.32 8.91 -6.38
N ALA A 32 1.15 8.41 -7.28
CA ALA A 32 2.29 7.55 -6.94
C ALA A 32 3.52 7.86 -7.80
N GLY A 33 4.70 7.73 -7.21
CA GLY A 33 5.96 7.76 -7.94
C GLY A 33 6.22 6.46 -8.69
N MET A 34 7.04 6.53 -9.75
CA MET A 34 7.45 5.34 -10.51
C MET A 34 8.21 4.31 -9.67
N ASN A 35 8.81 4.71 -8.54
CA ASN A 35 9.42 3.80 -7.56
C ASN A 35 8.41 2.85 -6.88
N LYS A 36 7.10 3.04 -7.11
CA LYS A 36 6.02 2.18 -6.58
C LYS A 36 5.45 1.20 -7.61
N VAL A 37 5.90 1.28 -8.86
CA VAL A 37 5.48 0.40 -9.95
C VAL A 37 6.34 -0.86 -9.95
N THR A 38 5.71 -2.03 -10.05
CA THR A 38 6.38 -3.34 -10.14
C THR A 38 5.91 -4.11 -11.37
N PRO A 39 6.67 -5.12 -11.85
CA PRO A 39 6.29 -5.88 -13.04
C PRO A 39 4.94 -6.60 -12.94
N ASP A 40 4.60 -7.12 -11.76
CA ASP A 40 3.43 -7.97 -11.55
C ASP A 40 2.86 -7.83 -10.11
N LEU A 41 1.77 -8.56 -9.84
CA LEU A 41 1.09 -8.55 -8.55
C LEU A 41 1.97 -9.13 -7.42
N GLU A 42 2.69 -10.21 -7.67
CA GLU A 42 3.53 -10.88 -6.65
C GLU A 42 4.69 -9.97 -6.21
N SER A 43 5.36 -9.33 -7.16
CA SER A 43 6.39 -8.33 -6.89
C SER A 43 5.81 -7.08 -6.22
N ALA A 44 4.57 -6.68 -6.53
CA ALA A 44 3.88 -5.58 -5.84
C ALA A 44 3.63 -5.91 -4.37
N LEU A 45 3.15 -7.12 -4.07
CA LEU A 45 2.91 -7.62 -2.72
C LEU A 45 4.22 -7.71 -1.93
N THR A 46 5.28 -8.24 -2.56
CA THR A 46 6.63 -8.32 -1.99
C THR A 46 7.16 -6.93 -1.65
N ARG A 47 7.05 -5.96 -2.57
CA ARG A 47 7.43 -4.56 -2.33
C ARG A 47 6.69 -3.94 -1.16
N VAL A 48 5.40 -4.24 -1.00
CA VAL A 48 4.63 -3.75 0.15
C VAL A 48 5.12 -4.38 1.46
N ARG A 49 5.39 -5.69 1.45
CA ARG A 49 5.89 -6.43 2.61
C ARG A 49 7.28 -5.98 3.04
N ASP A 50 8.20 -5.82 2.09
CA ASP A 50 9.63 -5.73 2.40
C ASP A 50 10.16 -4.30 2.39
N ILE A 51 9.46 -3.38 1.71
CA ILE A 51 9.88 -1.97 1.60
C ILE A 51 8.86 -1.05 2.26
N ALA A 52 7.62 -1.03 1.76
CA ALA A 52 6.66 -0.02 2.17
C ALA A 52 6.19 -0.19 3.63
N GLY A 53 5.90 -1.42 4.04
CA GLY A 53 5.42 -1.76 5.37
C GLY A 53 6.43 -1.40 6.47
N PRO A 54 7.69 -1.90 6.41
CA PRO A 54 8.73 -1.58 7.38
C PRO A 54 9.03 -0.09 7.46
N MET A 55 9.20 0.59 6.32
CA MET A 55 9.43 2.04 6.29
C MET A 55 8.24 2.81 6.87
N ARG A 56 7.00 2.37 6.62
CA ARG A 56 5.82 3.02 7.21
C ARG A 56 5.77 2.82 8.72
N ALA A 57 5.97 1.61 9.21
CA ALA A 57 5.95 1.28 10.62
C ALA A 57 6.99 2.12 11.39
N LYS A 58 8.20 2.21 10.83
CA LYS A 58 9.28 3.07 11.35
C LYS A 58 8.88 4.55 11.34
N SER A 59 8.33 5.07 10.25
CA SER A 59 7.90 6.47 10.16
C SER A 59 6.79 6.85 11.15
N LEU A 60 6.03 5.86 11.61
CA LEU A 60 4.95 6.03 12.58
C LEU A 60 5.42 5.83 14.04
N GLY A 61 6.68 5.44 14.26
CA GLY A 61 7.18 5.12 15.60
C GLY A 61 6.52 3.89 16.22
N MET A 62 6.11 2.93 15.40
CA MET A 62 5.44 1.71 15.88
C MET A 62 6.44 0.76 16.56
N GLU A 63 6.01 0.12 17.64
CA GLU A 63 6.75 -0.93 18.34
C GLU A 63 6.54 -2.29 17.62
N THR A 64 7.09 -2.40 16.42
CA THR A 64 7.05 -3.63 15.62
C THR A 64 8.47 -4.05 15.23
N PRO A 65 8.74 -5.37 15.11
CA PRO A 65 10.07 -5.86 14.71
C PRO A 65 10.57 -5.26 13.38
N CYS A 66 9.65 -5.00 12.43
CA CYS A 66 10.01 -4.41 11.15
C CYS A 66 10.31 -2.91 11.22
N ALA A 67 9.82 -2.18 12.22
CA ALA A 67 10.19 -0.78 12.43
C ALA A 67 11.65 -0.65 12.91
N GLU A 68 12.11 -1.61 13.71
CA GLU A 68 13.48 -1.68 14.24
C GLU A 68 14.46 -2.23 13.20
N THR A 69 14.16 -3.42 12.66
CA THR A 69 15.08 -4.18 11.80
C THR A 69 15.04 -3.76 10.33
N GLY A 70 13.97 -3.09 9.90
CA GLY A 70 13.70 -2.82 8.48
C GLY A 70 13.24 -4.03 7.68
N ILE A 71 13.11 -5.21 8.29
CA ILE A 71 12.74 -6.47 7.62
C ILE A 71 11.39 -6.95 8.16
N CYS A 72 10.52 -7.42 7.26
CA CYS A 72 9.26 -8.02 7.66
C CYS A 72 9.49 -9.36 8.37
N ASN A 73 8.89 -9.53 9.54
CA ASN A 73 8.97 -10.75 10.34
C ASN A 73 7.63 -11.47 10.44
N ASP A 74 6.65 -11.10 9.62
CA ASP A 74 5.24 -11.54 9.72
C ASP A 74 4.73 -11.58 11.18
N CYS A 75 4.94 -10.47 11.89
CA CYS A 75 4.75 -10.43 13.33
C CYS A 75 3.28 -10.40 13.76
N ASN A 76 3.02 -10.76 15.01
CA ASN A 76 1.73 -10.58 15.69
C ASN A 76 1.74 -9.44 16.72
N SER A 77 2.58 -8.41 16.53
CA SER A 77 2.63 -7.26 17.43
C SER A 77 1.25 -6.60 17.56
N PRO A 78 0.82 -6.19 18.76
CA PRO A 78 -0.40 -5.39 18.93
C PRO A 78 -0.43 -4.15 18.04
N GLN A 79 0.74 -3.52 17.81
CA GLN A 79 0.90 -2.34 16.96
C GLN A 79 1.10 -2.67 15.46
N ARG A 80 0.82 -3.90 15.00
CA ARG A 80 0.89 -4.28 13.58
C ARG A 80 0.03 -3.35 12.73
N ILE A 81 0.66 -2.66 11.78
CA ILE A 81 0.00 -1.74 10.83
C ILE A 81 -0.43 -2.40 9.51
N CYS A 82 -0.02 -3.64 9.26
CA CYS A 82 -0.33 -4.38 8.04
C CYS A 82 -1.36 -5.48 8.32
N ARG A 83 -2.58 -5.08 8.67
CA ARG A 83 -3.69 -5.98 9.05
C ARG A 83 -4.68 -6.23 7.92
N ILE A 84 -4.84 -5.25 7.04
CA ILE A 84 -5.77 -5.27 5.93
C ILE A 84 -4.96 -5.11 4.65
N THR A 85 -5.13 -6.01 3.70
CA THR A 85 -4.59 -5.90 2.35
C THR A 85 -5.75 -5.80 1.37
N VAL A 86 -5.79 -4.73 0.59
CA VAL A 86 -6.76 -4.56 -0.50
C VAL A 86 -6.02 -4.54 -1.83
N ILE A 87 -6.53 -5.33 -2.76
CA ILE A 87 -6.09 -5.38 -4.15
C ILE A 87 -7.27 -4.90 -5.00
N LEU A 88 -7.10 -3.73 -5.63
CA LEU A 88 -8.03 -3.25 -6.64
C LEU A 88 -7.62 -3.84 -7.98
N HIS A 89 -8.29 -4.91 -8.40
CA HIS A 89 -8.10 -5.47 -9.74
C HIS A 89 -8.67 -4.56 -10.83
N ARG A 90 -9.79 -3.88 -10.53
CA ARG A 90 -10.48 -2.95 -11.42
C ARG A 90 -11.08 -1.81 -10.61
N LYS A 91 -11.46 -0.74 -11.30
CA LYS A 91 -12.20 0.38 -10.72
C LYS A 91 -13.52 -0.12 -10.09
N PRO A 92 -13.80 0.17 -8.81
CA PRO A 92 -15.08 -0.16 -8.18
C PRO A 92 -16.27 0.47 -8.90
N MET A 93 -17.43 -0.18 -8.85
CA MET A 93 -18.62 0.26 -9.60
C MET A 93 -19.13 1.64 -9.17
N LEU A 94 -18.97 2.00 -7.89
CA LEU A 94 -19.54 3.23 -7.30
C LEU A 94 -18.51 4.35 -7.07
N THR A 95 -17.23 4.07 -7.33
CA THR A 95 -16.13 4.99 -7.02
C THR A 95 -15.32 5.27 -8.28
N ASP A 96 -15.25 6.53 -8.69
CA ASP A 96 -14.38 6.96 -9.78
C ASP A 96 -12.92 7.03 -9.32
N ILE A 97 -12.10 6.08 -9.75
CA ILE A 97 -10.68 6.02 -9.40
C ILE A 97 -9.83 6.37 -10.61
N SER A 98 -8.90 7.31 -10.42
CA SER A 98 -7.81 7.61 -11.37
C SER A 98 -6.46 7.41 -10.70
N VAL A 99 -5.50 6.84 -11.44
CA VAL A 99 -4.11 6.65 -10.99
C VAL A 99 -3.21 7.58 -11.81
N ILE A 100 -2.43 8.42 -11.12
CA ILE A 100 -1.46 9.33 -11.73
C ILE A 100 -0.07 8.85 -11.31
N LEU A 101 0.74 8.46 -12.30
CA LEU A 101 2.13 8.08 -12.12
C LEU A 101 3.03 9.28 -12.38
N ILE A 102 3.84 9.63 -11.38
CA ILE A 102 4.83 10.69 -11.46
C ILE A 102 6.17 10.03 -11.80
N ASN A 103 6.84 10.49 -12.85
CA ASN A 103 8.16 10.00 -13.29
C ASN A 103 9.31 10.44 -12.35
N GLN A 104 9.15 10.20 -11.06
CA GLN A 104 10.10 10.50 -9.99
C GLN A 104 10.00 9.42 -8.90
N SER A 105 11.06 9.31 -8.10
CA SER A 105 11.05 8.49 -6.89
C SER A 105 10.51 9.32 -5.71
N ILE A 106 9.26 9.06 -5.31
CA ILE A 106 8.60 9.80 -4.22
C ILE A 106 7.95 8.87 -3.21
N GLY A 107 8.08 9.23 -1.92
CA GLY A 107 7.69 8.37 -0.82
C GLY A 107 8.48 7.05 -0.81
N PHE A 108 7.89 6.02 -0.21
CA PHE A 108 8.48 4.69 -0.06
C PHE A 108 7.51 3.59 -0.47
#